data_AF-A0A0K2RU93-F1
#
_entry.id   AF-A0A0K2RU93-F1
#
_cell.length_a   1.000
_cell.length_b   1.000
_cell.length_c   1.000
_cell.angle_alpha   90.00
_cell.angle_beta   90.00
_cell.angle_gamma   90.00
#
_symmetry.space_group_name_H-M   'P 1'
#
loop_
_entity.id
_entity.type
_entity.pdbx_description
1 polymer ?
#
loop_
_entity_poly.entity_id
_entity_poly.type
_entity_poly.pdbx_seq_one_letter_code
_entity_poly.pdbx_strand_id
1 'polypeptide(L)'
;MVEKIDPGFMQRTLSSLPHGVAVVSGTNGKTTTTKMVVELLESQGLKVFTNRTGSNFTRGVAAALLGEVDWRGRLDADVAVLELDEAHAVHFVNKVPPRYCLLLNVLRDQLDRFGEIDTTALLLQRIAERTTGTVVLNREDPGSPVLPEP
;
A
#
# COMPACT_ATOMS: atom_id res chain seq x y z
N MET A 1 15.23 1.40 -11.89
CA MET A 1 16.30 0.70 -12.61
C MET A 1 15.78 -0.66 -13.08
N VAL A 2 15.26 -1.50 -12.19
CA VAL A 2 14.60 -2.77 -12.57
C VAL A 2 13.29 -2.60 -13.34
N GLU A 3 12.38 -1.71 -12.92
CA GLU A 3 11.13 -1.44 -13.67
C GLU A 3 11.33 -0.95 -15.12
N LYS A 4 12.53 -0.47 -15.49
CA LYS A 4 12.86 -0.11 -16.88
C LYS A 4 13.33 -1.31 -17.71
N ILE A 5 13.89 -2.31 -17.03
CA ILE A 5 14.44 -3.53 -17.62
C ILE A 5 13.35 -4.62 -17.68
N ASP A 6 12.55 -4.72 -16.63
CA ASP A 6 11.42 -5.62 -16.50
C ASP A 6 10.23 -4.90 -15.86
N PRO A 7 9.39 -4.23 -16.68
CA PRO A 7 8.24 -3.46 -16.20
C PRO A 7 7.16 -4.28 -15.48
N GLY A 8 7.17 -5.60 -15.63
CA GLY A 8 6.19 -6.50 -15.02
C GLY A 8 6.71 -7.24 -13.78
N PHE A 9 7.98 -7.03 -13.39
CA PHE A 9 8.61 -7.73 -12.27
C PHE A 9 7.77 -7.65 -10.99
N MET A 10 7.47 -6.42 -10.55
CA MET A 10 6.74 -6.19 -9.31
C MET A 10 5.34 -6.82 -9.32
N GLN A 11 4.62 -6.66 -10.43
CA GLN A 11 3.29 -7.24 -10.58
C GLN A 11 3.34 -8.77 -10.51
N ARG A 12 4.25 -9.41 -11.25
CA ARG A 12 4.34 -10.88 -11.28
C ARG A 12 4.79 -11.47 -9.94
N THR A 13 5.73 -10.83 -9.26
CA THR A 13 6.20 -11.28 -7.96
C THR A 13 5.09 -11.16 -6.91
N LEU A 14 4.43 -9.99 -6.83
CA LEU A 14 3.39 -9.75 -5.81
C LEU A 14 2.06 -10.45 -6.10
N SER A 15 1.68 -10.67 -7.36
CA SER A 15 0.43 -11.37 -7.71
C SER A 15 0.47 -12.86 -7.39
N SER A 16 1.65 -13.43 -7.15
CA SER A 16 1.82 -14.83 -6.78
C SER A 16 1.56 -15.13 -5.31
N LEU A 17 1.39 -14.09 -4.47
CA LEU A 17 1.21 -14.24 -3.03
C LEU A 17 -0.18 -14.81 -2.69
N PRO A 18 -0.28 -15.87 -1.86
CA PRO A 18 -1.54 -16.52 -1.49
C PRO A 18 -2.64 -15.58 -0.98
N HIS A 19 -2.26 -14.60 -0.15
CA HIS A 19 -3.18 -13.62 0.43
C HIS A 19 -3.09 -12.25 -0.27
N GLY A 20 -2.25 -12.13 -1.31
CA GLY A 20 -2.08 -10.92 -2.10
C GLY A 20 -1.40 -9.78 -1.35
N VAL A 21 -1.83 -8.56 -1.67
CA VAL A 21 -1.21 -7.32 -1.18
C VAL A 21 -2.21 -6.51 -0.35
N ALA A 22 -1.75 -6.03 0.80
CA ALA A 22 -2.38 -5.00 1.60
C ALA A 22 -1.60 -3.69 1.49
N VAL A 23 -2.27 -2.60 1.13
CA VAL A 23 -1.68 -1.25 1.08
C VAL A 23 -2.12 -0.44 2.30
N VAL A 24 -1.19 0.22 2.97
CA VAL A 24 -1.46 1.18 4.05
C VAL A 24 -1.10 2.58 3.54
N SER A 25 -2.08 3.48 3.53
CA SER A 25 -1.91 4.86 3.04
C SER A 25 -2.75 5.86 3.84
N GLY A 26 -2.45 7.15 3.73
CA GLY A 26 -3.01 8.21 4.57
C GLY A 26 -1.91 9.09 5.16
N THR A 27 -2.23 10.32 5.49
CA THR A 27 -1.21 11.36 5.77
C THR A 27 -0.31 10.97 6.96
N ASN A 28 -0.89 10.48 8.07
CA ASN A 28 -0.15 10.09 9.27
C ASN A 28 -0.45 8.67 9.75
N GLY A 29 0.50 8.10 10.48
CA GLY A 29 0.34 6.81 11.16
C GLY A 29 0.59 5.59 10.27
N LYS A 30 1.03 5.78 9.01
CA LYS A 30 1.31 4.68 8.06
C LYS A 30 2.34 3.69 8.61
N THR A 31 3.51 4.17 9.05
CA THR A 31 4.59 3.32 9.57
C THR A 31 4.18 2.53 10.81
N THR A 32 3.56 3.20 11.79
CA THR A 32 3.09 2.54 13.01
C THR A 32 2.03 1.49 12.69
N THR A 33 1.06 1.82 11.84
CA THR A 33 -0.01 0.89 11.45
C THR A 33 0.53 -0.29 10.65
N THR A 34 1.42 -0.04 9.69
CA THR A 34 2.08 -1.08 8.90
C THR A 34 2.82 -2.06 9.81
N LYS A 35 3.59 -1.54 10.78
CA LYS A 35 4.30 -2.38 11.75
C LYS A 35 3.34 -3.22 12.60
N MET A 36 2.26 -2.63 13.11
CA MET A 36 1.25 -3.38 13.89
C MET A 36 0.57 -4.48 13.06
N VAL A 37 0.23 -4.21 11.80
CA VAL A 37 -0.37 -5.20 10.89
C VAL A 37 0.61 -6.33 10.59
N VAL A 38 1.88 -6.00 10.33
CA VAL A 38 2.94 -6.99 10.10
C VAL A 38 3.09 -7.90 11.33
N GLU A 39 3.27 -7.32 12.53
CA GLU A 39 3.42 -8.10 13.77
C GLU A 39 2.20 -8.97 14.06
N LEU A 40 0.98 -8.46 13.81
CA LEU A 40 -0.25 -9.23 13.98
C LEU A 40 -0.29 -10.43 13.03
N LEU A 41 -0.02 -10.23 11.75
CA LEU A 41 -0.05 -11.32 10.76
C LEU A 41 1.06 -12.35 11.01
N GLU A 42 2.28 -11.90 11.33
CA GLU A 42 3.38 -12.78 11.73
C GLU A 42 3.03 -13.59 12.99
N SER A 43 2.31 -13.00 13.97
CA SER A 43 1.83 -13.72 15.16
C SER A 43 0.83 -14.84 14.86
N GLN A 44 0.17 -14.79 13.69
CA GLN A 44 -0.72 -15.84 13.19
C GLN A 44 0.03 -16.88 12.33
N GLY A 45 1.37 -16.79 12.25
CA GLY A 45 2.22 -17.74 11.53
C GLY A 45 2.38 -17.44 10.03
N LEU A 46 1.94 -16.27 9.55
CA LEU A 46 2.12 -15.86 8.16
C LEU A 46 3.52 -15.28 7.93
N LYS A 47 4.12 -15.58 6.78
CA LYS A 47 5.30 -14.89 6.27
C LYS A 47 4.89 -13.58 5.62
N VAL A 48 5.36 -12.46 6.15
CA VAL A 48 4.96 -11.12 5.68
C VAL A 48 6.12 -10.43 4.99
N PHE A 49 5.91 -10.03 3.74
CA PHE A 49 6.81 -9.10 3.06
C PHE A 49 6.37 -7.66 3.33
N THR A 50 7.33 -6.76 3.60
CA THR A 50 7.06 -5.34 3.79
C THR A 50 8.26 -4.48 3.43
N ASN A 51 8.05 -3.25 2.95
CA ASN A 51 9.12 -2.29 2.62
C ASN A 51 9.63 -1.59 3.89
N ARG A 52 10.39 -2.31 4.73
CA ARG A 52 10.89 -1.91 6.07
C ARG A 52 11.86 -0.70 6.16
N THR A 53 11.94 0.14 5.14
CA THR A 53 12.79 1.34 5.14
C THR A 53 11.98 2.51 4.60
N GLY A 54 12.18 3.73 5.13
CA GLY A 54 11.40 4.97 4.90
C GLY A 54 11.30 5.50 3.45
N SER A 55 11.18 4.59 2.49
CA SER A 55 10.81 4.81 1.11
C SER A 55 9.38 4.28 0.93
N ASN A 56 8.44 5.19 1.15
CA ASN A 56 7.01 5.11 0.84
C ASN A 56 6.72 5.26 -0.68
N PHE A 57 7.75 5.06 -1.50
CA PHE A 57 7.72 5.18 -2.96
C PHE A 57 7.61 3.79 -3.59
N THR A 58 6.98 3.71 -4.77
CA THR A 58 6.95 2.49 -5.60
C THR A 58 8.35 1.92 -5.88
N ARG A 59 9.38 2.78 -5.94
CA ARG A 59 10.78 2.35 -6.12
C ARG A 59 11.35 1.67 -4.87
N GLY A 60 10.94 2.09 -3.68
CA GLY A 60 11.31 1.45 -2.42
C GLY A 60 10.80 0.01 -2.34
N VAL A 61 9.55 -0.21 -2.77
CA VAL A 61 8.97 -1.56 -2.89
C VAL A 61 9.78 -2.41 -3.86
N ALA A 62 10.12 -1.90 -5.04
CA ALA A 62 10.93 -2.64 -6.02
C ALA A 62 12.31 -3.00 -5.46
N ALA A 63 12.97 -2.09 -4.74
CA ALA A 63 14.26 -2.32 -4.13
C ALA A 63 14.19 -3.38 -3.01
N ALA A 64 13.17 -3.31 -2.16
CA ALA A 64 12.93 -4.31 -1.11
C ALA A 64 12.66 -5.70 -1.71
N LEU A 65 11.84 -5.77 -2.77
CA LEU A 65 11.58 -7.02 -3.48
C LEU A 65 12.86 -7.67 -4.01
N LEU A 66 13.75 -6.90 -4.63
CA LEU A 66 15.00 -7.42 -5.19
C LEU A 66 15.93 -8.01 -4.14
N GLY A 67 15.85 -7.56 -2.88
CA GLY A 67 16.62 -8.11 -1.78
C GLY A 67 16.07 -9.44 -1.22
N GLU A 68 14.79 -9.72 -1.47
CA GLU A 68 14.06 -10.83 -0.83
C GLU A 68 13.67 -11.95 -1.82
N VAL A 69 13.66 -11.67 -3.13
CA VAL A 69 13.33 -12.70 -4.14
C VAL A 69 14.48 -13.69 -4.36
N ASP A 70 14.11 -14.94 -4.65
CA ASP A 70 15.07 -15.97 -5.09
C ASP A 70 15.61 -15.68 -6.50
N TRP A 71 16.58 -16.49 -6.94
CA TRP A 71 17.16 -16.38 -8.29
C TRP A 71 16.17 -16.61 -9.43
N ARG A 72 14.95 -17.11 -9.14
CA ARG A 72 13.84 -17.26 -10.08
C ARG A 72 12.83 -16.10 -9.98
N GLY A 73 13.09 -15.09 -9.15
CA GLY A 73 12.21 -13.94 -8.95
C GLY A 73 10.98 -14.22 -8.10
N ARG A 74 10.98 -15.30 -7.30
CA ARG A 74 9.88 -15.65 -6.40
C ARG A 74 10.14 -15.12 -5.01
N LEU A 75 9.09 -14.60 -4.39
CA LEU A 75 9.10 -14.11 -3.02
C LEU A 75 8.54 -15.21 -2.10
N ASP A 76 9.30 -15.60 -1.07
CA ASP A 76 8.84 -16.54 -0.03
C ASP A 76 8.04 -15.80 1.05
N ALA A 77 6.83 -15.37 0.68
CA ALA A 77 5.88 -14.72 1.57
C ALA A 77 4.45 -15.19 1.29
N ASP A 78 3.59 -15.09 2.31
CA ASP A 78 2.17 -15.40 2.18
C ASP A 78 1.35 -14.14 1.80
N VAL A 79 1.81 -12.98 2.27
CA VAL A 79 1.17 -11.67 2.11
C VAL A 79 2.20 -10.55 2.05
N ALA A 80 1.91 -9.50 1.29
CA ALA A 80 2.67 -8.25 1.32
C ALA A 80 1.88 -7.16 2.05
N VAL A 81 2.50 -6.46 2.99
CA VAL A 81 1.95 -5.28 3.67
C VAL A 81 2.85 -4.08 3.35
N LEU A 82 2.34 -3.18 2.51
CA LEU A 82 3.12 -2.11 1.91
C LEU A 82 2.67 -0.75 2.40
N GLU A 83 3.62 0.01 2.95
CA GLU A 83 3.44 1.42 3.28
C GLU A 83 3.73 2.28 2.05
N LEU A 84 2.77 3.09 1.62
CA LEU A 84 2.90 3.98 0.47
C LEU A 84 2.26 5.34 0.73
N ASP A 85 2.94 6.40 0.30
CA ASP A 85 2.32 7.73 0.21
C ASP A 85 1.23 7.71 -0.85
N GLU A 86 0.24 8.59 -0.71
CA GLU A 86 -1.04 8.52 -1.44
C GLU A 86 -0.81 8.64 -2.95
N ALA A 87 0.04 9.58 -3.38
CA ALA A 87 0.38 9.74 -4.79
C ALA A 87 1.12 8.52 -5.36
N HIS A 88 2.00 7.90 -4.58
CA HIS A 88 2.76 6.72 -4.99
C HIS A 88 1.93 5.44 -4.95
N ALA A 89 1.01 5.36 -4.00
CA ALA A 89 0.02 4.31 -3.88
C ALA A 89 -0.88 4.30 -5.12
N VAL A 90 -1.38 5.44 -5.59
CA VAL A 90 -2.17 5.51 -6.84
C VAL A 90 -1.38 4.94 -8.03
N HIS A 91 -0.10 5.27 -8.20
CA HIS A 91 0.70 4.69 -9.27
C HIS A 91 0.90 3.19 -9.10
N PHE A 92 1.13 2.73 -7.87
CA PHE A 92 1.32 1.33 -7.53
C PHE A 92 0.07 0.49 -7.79
N VAL A 93 -1.10 0.88 -7.27
CA VAL A 93 -2.35 0.10 -7.39
C VAL A 93 -2.86 0.00 -8.83
N ASN A 94 -2.44 0.92 -9.70
CA ASN A 94 -2.74 0.84 -11.12
C ASN A 94 -2.02 -0.33 -11.80
N LYS A 95 -0.84 -0.72 -11.30
CA LYS A 95 -0.05 -1.85 -11.78
C LYS A 95 -0.32 -3.13 -10.99
N VAL A 96 -0.50 -3.00 -9.68
CA VAL A 96 -0.67 -4.10 -8.74
C VAL A 96 -1.94 -3.84 -7.91
N PRO A 97 -3.12 -4.26 -8.40
CA PRO A 97 -4.37 -4.11 -7.65
C PRO A 97 -4.26 -4.84 -6.30
N PRO A 98 -4.39 -4.15 -5.17
CA PRO A 98 -4.27 -4.78 -3.87
C PRO A 98 -5.56 -5.53 -3.51
N ARG A 99 -5.43 -6.59 -2.72
CA ARG A 99 -6.59 -7.29 -2.16
C ARG A 99 -7.20 -6.51 -0.99
N TYR A 100 -6.38 -5.76 -0.28
CA TYR A 100 -6.78 -4.96 0.87
C TYR A 100 -6.18 -3.56 0.80
N CYS A 101 -6.90 -2.56 1.28
CA CYS A 101 -6.28 -1.29 1.64
C CYS A 101 -6.78 -0.75 2.97
N LEU A 102 -5.88 -0.12 3.71
CA LEU A 102 -6.15 0.59 4.96
C LEU A 102 -5.87 2.07 4.70
N LEU A 103 -6.93 2.86 4.66
CA LEU A 103 -6.87 4.30 4.40
C LEU A 103 -7.10 5.04 5.73
N LEU A 104 -6.02 5.63 6.26
CA LEU A 104 -5.94 6.01 7.67
C LEU A 104 -6.56 7.38 7.98
N ASN A 105 -6.00 8.45 7.43
CA ASN A 105 -6.47 9.81 7.68
C ASN A 105 -5.99 10.77 6.60
N VAL A 106 -6.72 11.89 6.47
CA VAL A 106 -6.36 13.06 5.68
C VAL A 106 -6.20 14.25 6.64
N LEU A 107 -5.01 14.37 7.24
CA LEU A 107 -4.68 15.45 8.13
C LEU A 107 -4.13 16.66 7.37
N ARG A 108 -4.45 17.81 7.95
CA ARG A 108 -4.11 19.15 7.47
C ARG A 108 -2.72 19.52 7.97
N ASP A 109 -1.72 19.55 7.08
CA ASP A 109 -0.44 20.13 7.47
C ASP A 109 -0.58 21.66 7.54
N GLN A 110 0.02 22.28 8.55
CA GLN A 110 -0.48 23.50 9.21
C GLN A 110 -0.39 24.83 8.41
N LEU A 111 -0.09 24.86 7.11
CA LEU A 111 0.19 26.15 6.43
C LEU A 111 -0.40 26.42 5.05
N ASP A 112 -0.99 25.49 4.30
CA ASP A 112 -1.53 25.86 2.97
C ASP A 112 -2.75 25.04 2.48
N ARG A 113 -3.78 25.80 2.06
CA ARG A 113 -4.82 25.51 1.05
C ARG A 113 -5.81 24.36 1.28
N PHE A 114 -7.09 24.73 1.34
CA PHE A 114 -8.26 23.84 1.23
C PHE A 114 -8.20 22.81 0.07
N GLY A 115 -7.44 23.08 -1.00
CA GLY A 115 -7.32 22.16 -2.15
C GLY A 115 -6.44 20.92 -1.93
N GLU A 116 -5.55 20.90 -0.94
CA GLU A 116 -4.67 19.73 -0.70
C GLU A 116 -5.41 18.57 -0.02
N ILE A 117 -6.41 18.88 0.81
CA ILE A 117 -7.26 17.88 1.47
C ILE A 117 -8.11 17.15 0.43
N ASP A 118 -8.84 17.89 -0.40
CA ASP A 118 -9.67 17.31 -1.48
C ASP A 118 -8.81 16.48 -2.44
N THR A 119 -7.60 16.96 -2.75
CA THR A 119 -6.65 16.22 -3.60
C THR A 119 -6.25 14.90 -2.94
N THR A 120 -5.91 14.93 -1.65
CA THR A 120 -5.50 13.72 -0.91
C THR A 120 -6.65 12.73 -0.78
N ALA A 121 -7.86 13.21 -0.47
CA ALA A 121 -9.07 12.38 -0.43
C ALA A 121 -9.34 11.70 -1.78
N LEU A 122 -9.18 12.43 -2.90
CA LEU A 122 -9.30 11.86 -4.25
C LEU A 122 -8.22 10.82 -4.55
N LEU A 123 -6.99 10.99 -4.05
CA LEU A 123 -5.93 9.97 -4.18
C LEU A 123 -6.31 8.70 -3.39
N LEU A 124 -6.77 8.85 -2.15
CA LEU A 124 -7.24 7.74 -1.33
C LEU A 124 -8.44 7.02 -1.96
N GLN A 125 -9.39 7.77 -2.54
CA GLN A 125 -10.52 7.21 -3.28
C GLN A 125 -10.05 6.34 -4.45
N ARG A 126 -9.10 6.82 -5.25
CA ARG A 126 -8.52 6.04 -6.36
C ARG A 126 -7.84 4.76 -5.90
N ILE A 127 -7.23 4.77 -4.71
CA ILE A 127 -6.65 3.55 -4.11
C ILE A 127 -7.77 2.55 -3.79
N ALA A 128 -8.85 3.02 -3.18
CA ALA A 128 -10.00 2.19 -2.85
C ALA A 128 -10.66 1.59 -4.10
N GLU A 129 -10.87 2.38 -5.15
CA GLU A 129 -11.46 1.93 -6.43
C GLU A 129 -10.66 0.82 -7.14
N ARG A 130 -9.34 0.75 -6.88
CA ARG A 130 -8.45 -0.30 -7.43
C ARG A 130 -8.29 -1.48 -6.51
N THR A 131 -8.84 -1.43 -5.29
CA THR A 131 -8.78 -2.52 -4.33
C THR A 131 -9.80 -3.59 -4.70
N THR A 132 -9.35 -4.83 -4.86
CA THR A 132 -10.20 -5.92 -5.37
C THR A 132 -10.96 -6.66 -4.29
N GLY A 133 -10.61 -6.43 -3.02
CA GLY A 133 -11.25 -7.04 -1.86
C GLY A 133 -11.75 -5.98 -0.89
N THR A 134 -11.16 -5.92 0.29
CA THR A 134 -11.69 -5.09 1.39
C THR A 134 -10.97 -3.76 1.50
N VAL A 135 -11.76 -2.69 1.60
CA VAL A 135 -11.27 -1.36 1.95
C VAL A 135 -11.61 -1.09 3.42
N VAL A 136 -10.60 -0.74 4.21
CA VAL A 136 -10.73 -0.33 5.60
C VAL A 136 -10.52 1.17 5.69
N LEU A 137 -11.53 1.88 6.19
CA LEU A 137 -11.52 3.33 6.33
C LEU A 137 -11.61 3.73 7.80
N ASN A 138 -11.01 4.86 8.14
CA ASN A 138 -11.28 5.51 9.41
C ASN A 138 -12.57 6.33 9.33
N ARG A 139 -13.63 5.83 9.98
CA ARG A 139 -14.96 6.46 10.01
C ARG A 139 -14.96 7.85 10.67
N GLU A 140 -14.09 8.07 11.64
CA GLU A 140 -14.04 9.31 12.41
C GLU A 140 -13.30 10.43 11.67
N ASP A 141 -12.68 10.13 10.53
CA ASP A 141 -12.06 11.14 9.67
C ASP A 141 -13.04 11.59 8.57
N PRO A 142 -13.53 12.84 8.59
CA PRO A 142 -14.42 13.36 7.57
C PRO A 142 -13.77 13.51 6.19
N GLY A 143 -12.44 13.47 6.09
CA GLY A 143 -11.69 13.48 4.84
C GLY A 143 -11.49 12.09 4.21
N SER A 144 -11.91 11.01 4.88
CA SER A 144 -11.88 9.66 4.32
C SER A 144 -12.80 9.55 3.09
N PRO A 145 -12.41 8.79 2.06
CA PRO A 145 -13.24 8.63 0.87
C PRO A 145 -14.57 7.95 1.21
N VAL A 146 -15.67 8.46 0.64
CA VAL A 146 -16.99 7.83 0.74
C VAL A 146 -17.06 6.72 -0.31
N LEU A 147 -17.20 5.48 0.14
CA LEU A 147 -17.40 4.35 -0.76
C LEU A 147 -18.89 4.14 -1.01
N PRO A 148 -19.29 3.76 -2.23
CA PRO A 148 -20.65 3.31 -2.48
C PRO A 148 -20.96 2.10 -1.58
N GLU A 149 -22.15 2.07 -0.98
CA GLU A 149 -22.58 0.89 -0.23
C GLU A 149 -22.66 -0.33 -1.16
N PRO A 150 -22.32 -1.53 -0.65
CA PRO A 150 -22.24 -2.75 -1.45
C PRO A 150 -23.59 -3.18 -2.05
#